data_AF-A0A7H4MQP6-F1
#
_entry.id   AF-A0A7H4MQP6-F1
#
_cell.length_a   1.000
_cell.length_b   1.000
_cell.length_c   1.000
_cell.angle_alpha   90.00
_cell.angle_beta   90.00
_cell.angle_gamma   90.00
#
_symmetry.space_group_name_H-M   'P 1'
#
loop_
_entity.id
_entity.type
_entity.pdbx_description
1 polymer ?
#
loop_
_entity_poly.entity_id
_entity_poly.type
_entity_poly.pdbx_seq_one_letter_code
_entity_poly.pdbx_strand_id
1 'polypeptide(L)'
;MINLLQGRRLIDLSVTLDNNPWTDPPPLLPNIEYQDHQQGWPEMAAMFPGLEKSQMPGEEAWASERLTVTPHNGTHMDAPLALQLDHQRRRTGVWHR
;
A
#
# COMPACT_ATOMS: atom_id res chain seq x y z
N MET A 1 35.41 4.81 -1.29
CA MET A 1 34.22 4.18 -0.67
C MET A 1 34.16 2.73 -1.13
N ILE A 2 33.86 1.79 -0.23
CA ILE A 2 33.70 0.37 -0.61
C ILE A 2 32.26 0.16 -1.10
N ASN A 3 32.09 -0.42 -2.29
CA ASN A 3 30.78 -0.83 -2.80
C ASN A 3 30.47 -2.25 -2.31
N LEU A 4 29.66 -2.35 -1.26
CA LEU A 4 29.27 -3.61 -0.63
C LEU A 4 28.39 -4.51 -1.53
N LEU A 5 27.82 -3.96 -2.62
CA LEU A 5 26.92 -4.68 -3.53
C LEU A 5 27.62 -5.28 -4.75
N GLN A 6 28.89 -4.95 -4.98
CA GLN A 6 29.61 -5.40 -6.17
C GLN A 6 29.77 -6.94 -6.19
N GLY A 7 29.29 -7.58 -7.26
CA GLY A 7 29.31 -9.04 -7.41
C GLY A 7 28.25 -9.80 -6.59
N ARG A 8 27.30 -9.10 -5.96
CA ARG A 8 26.16 -9.72 -5.26
C ARG A 8 24.92 -9.78 -6.15
N ARG A 9 24.06 -10.78 -5.90
CA ARG A 9 22.72 -10.88 -6.50
C ARG A 9 21.70 -10.34 -5.50
N LEU A 10 20.85 -9.42 -5.94
CA LEU A 10 19.66 -9.03 -5.21
C LEU A 10 18.57 -10.08 -5.45
N ILE A 11 17.97 -10.58 -4.37
CA ILE A 11 16.89 -11.55 -4.39
C ILE A 11 15.71 -10.91 -3.68
N ASP A 12 14.59 -10.81 -4.39
CA ASP A 12 13.32 -10.39 -3.81
C ASP A 12 12.69 -11.58 -3.07
N LEU A 13 12.36 -11.38 -1.80
CA LEU A 13 11.70 -12.37 -0.95
C LEU A 13 10.24 -11.99 -0.68
N SER A 14 9.75 -10.93 -1.31
CA SER A 14 8.37 -10.49 -1.19
C SER A 14 7.42 -11.35 -2.02
N VAL A 15 6.19 -11.46 -1.55
CA VAL A 15 5.06 -11.93 -2.35
C VAL A 15 4.28 -10.71 -2.87
N THR A 16 3.70 -10.86 -4.05
CA THR A 16 2.83 -9.83 -4.63
C THR A 16 1.62 -9.61 -3.72
N LEU A 17 1.29 -8.34 -3.48
CA LEU A 17 0.02 -7.95 -2.89
C LEU A 17 -1.00 -7.81 -4.02
N ASP A 18 -2.07 -8.60 -3.98
CA ASP A 18 -3.13 -8.59 -4.99
C ASP A 18 -4.48 -8.97 -4.36
N ASN A 19 -5.54 -9.04 -5.16
CA ASN A 19 -6.88 -9.44 -4.71
C ASN A 19 -7.09 -10.97 -4.68
N ASN A 20 -6.04 -11.78 -4.51
CA ASN A 20 -6.16 -13.23 -4.50
C ASN A 20 -6.71 -13.75 -3.15
N PRO A 21 -7.39 -14.91 -3.14
CA PRO A 21 -7.99 -15.47 -1.92
C PRO A 21 -7.03 -16.32 -1.08
N TRP A 22 -5.74 -16.36 -1.41
CA TRP A 22 -4.76 -17.32 -0.89
C TRP A 22 -3.73 -16.71 0.06
N THR A 23 -3.51 -15.39 0.04
CA THR A 23 -2.46 -14.75 0.85
C THR A 23 -2.84 -14.61 2.31
N ASP A 24 -4.12 -14.43 2.62
CA ASP A 24 -4.61 -14.14 3.96
C ASP A 24 -5.95 -14.83 4.24
N PRO A 25 -6.37 -15.03 5.51
CA PRO A 25 -7.68 -15.55 5.84
C PRO A 25 -8.81 -14.65 5.29
N PRO A 26 -9.97 -15.21 4.87
CA PRO A 26 -11.02 -14.45 4.18
C PRO A 26 -11.44 -13.11 4.82
N PRO A 27 -11.57 -12.97 6.15
CA PRO A 27 -11.93 -11.70 6.78
C PRO A 27 -10.83 -10.62 6.75
N LEU A 28 -9.59 -10.99 6.40
CA LEU A 28 -8.40 -10.14 6.45
C LEU A 28 -7.76 -9.96 5.08
N LEU A 29 -8.41 -10.42 4.01
CA LEU A 29 -7.88 -10.29 2.66
C LEU A 29 -7.64 -8.81 2.32
N PRO A 30 -6.51 -8.50 1.66
CA PRO A 30 -6.31 -7.18 1.10
C PRO A 30 -7.33 -6.92 -0.01
N ASN A 31 -7.70 -5.65 -0.18
CA ASN A 31 -8.50 -5.21 -1.32
C ASN A 31 -7.81 -4.05 -2.03
N ILE A 32 -7.67 -4.17 -3.35
CA ILE A 32 -7.07 -3.19 -4.24
C ILE A 32 -8.11 -2.80 -5.28
N GLU A 33 -8.50 -1.54 -5.28
CA GLU A 33 -9.30 -0.92 -6.33
C GLU A 33 -8.34 -0.26 -7.33
N TYR A 34 -8.42 -0.68 -8.58
CA TYR A 34 -7.58 -0.15 -9.66
C TYR A 34 -8.32 0.93 -10.42
N GLN A 35 -7.63 2.03 -10.69
CA GLN A 35 -8.12 3.14 -11.50
C GLN A 35 -7.17 3.33 -12.69
N ASP A 36 -7.71 3.16 -13.89
CA ASP A 36 -6.92 3.35 -15.10
C ASP A 36 -6.74 4.85 -15.47
N HIS A 37 -5.92 5.10 -16.49
CA HIS A 37 -5.59 6.43 -16.99
C HIS A 37 -6.81 7.26 -17.46
N GLN A 38 -7.93 6.61 -17.80
CA GLN A 38 -9.14 7.30 -18.23
C GLN A 38 -10.03 7.63 -17.03
N GLN A 39 -10.10 6.69 -16.08
CA GLN A 39 -10.87 6.83 -14.85
C GLN A 39 -10.25 7.85 -13.90
N GLY A 40 -8.94 8.09 -13.94
CA GLY A 40 -8.19 9.05 -13.11
C GLY A 40 -8.55 10.53 -13.27
N TRP A 41 -9.18 10.91 -14.39
CA TRP A 41 -9.36 12.31 -14.77
C TRP A 41 -10.15 13.17 -13.77
N PRO A 42 -11.31 12.72 -13.22
CA PRO A 42 -12.10 13.55 -12.31
C PRO A 42 -11.34 14.00 -11.06
N GLU A 43 -10.52 13.12 -10.48
CA GLU A 43 -9.70 13.46 -9.30
C GLU A 43 -8.60 14.45 -9.67
N MET A 44 -7.91 14.24 -10.79
CA MET A 44 -6.87 15.15 -11.28
C MET A 44 -7.41 16.54 -11.59
N ALA A 45 -8.54 16.63 -12.31
CA ALA A 45 -9.17 17.91 -12.65
C ALA A 45 -9.60 18.70 -11.40
N ALA A 46 -10.04 17.99 -10.34
CA ALA A 46 -10.38 18.62 -9.06
C ALA A 46 -9.14 19.18 -8.33
N MET A 47 -7.97 18.54 -8.47
CA MET A 47 -6.71 19.00 -7.88
C MET A 47 -6.11 20.20 -8.62
N PHE A 48 -6.32 20.31 -9.94
CA PHE A 48 -5.74 21.35 -10.79
C PHE A 48 -6.82 22.14 -11.56
N PRO A 49 -7.48 23.13 -10.92
CA PRO A 49 -8.51 23.93 -11.58
C PRO A 49 -7.98 24.64 -12.84
N GLY A 50 -8.67 24.44 -13.97
CA GLY A 50 -8.30 25.01 -15.26
C GLY A 50 -7.38 24.15 -16.12
N LEU A 51 -6.94 22.98 -15.63
CA LEU A 51 -6.31 21.96 -16.46
C LEU A 51 -7.37 21.28 -17.33
N GLU A 52 -7.12 21.19 -18.63
CA GLU A 52 -7.94 20.45 -19.58
C GLU A 52 -7.29 19.11 -19.92
N LYS A 53 -8.11 18.07 -20.12
CA LYS A 53 -7.60 16.71 -20.43
C LYS A 53 -6.77 16.68 -21.71
N SER A 54 -7.11 17.52 -22.69
CA SER A 54 -6.39 17.72 -23.96
C SER A 54 -4.95 18.22 -23.78
N GLN A 55 -4.63 18.81 -22.63
CA GLN A 55 -3.28 19.30 -22.31
C GLN A 55 -2.39 18.18 -21.75
N MET A 56 -2.96 17.03 -21.42
CA MET A 56 -2.20 15.86 -20.95
C MET A 56 -1.61 15.10 -22.14
N PRO A 57 -0.37 14.57 -22.00
CA PRO A 57 0.17 13.65 -22.98
C PRO A 57 -0.79 12.46 -23.20
N GLY A 58 -1.22 12.26 -24.45
CA GLY A 58 -2.15 11.18 -24.80
C GLY A 58 -3.57 11.34 -24.24
N GLU A 59 -3.92 12.51 -23.69
CA GLU A 59 -5.18 12.73 -22.97
C GLU A 59 -5.37 11.77 -21.78
N GLU A 60 -4.28 11.38 -21.13
CA GLU A 60 -4.29 10.41 -20.03
C GLU A 60 -4.08 11.09 -18.66
N ALA A 61 -4.88 10.67 -17.68
CA ALA A 61 -4.65 11.00 -16.28
C ALA A 61 -3.74 9.94 -15.62
N TRP A 62 -3.41 10.13 -14.35
CA TRP A 62 -2.67 9.13 -13.60
C TRP A 62 -3.53 7.88 -13.40
N ALA A 63 -2.93 6.72 -13.62
CA ALA A 63 -3.44 5.48 -13.06
C ALA A 63 -3.09 5.44 -11.57
N SER A 64 -4.00 4.95 -10.75
CA SER A 64 -3.81 4.86 -9.31
C SER A 64 -4.45 3.60 -8.76
N GLU A 65 -4.08 3.27 -7.53
CA GLU A 65 -4.62 2.13 -6.81
C GLU A 65 -5.02 2.60 -5.42
N ARG A 66 -6.22 2.21 -4.97
CA ARG A 66 -6.67 2.42 -3.60
C ARG A 66 -6.64 1.08 -2.88
N LEU A 67 -5.85 1.01 -1.82
CA LEU A 67 -5.62 -0.20 -1.05
C LEU A 67 -6.34 -0.12 0.30
N THR A 68 -7.12 -1.16 0.62
CA THR A 68 -7.62 -1.44 1.96
C THR A 68 -6.87 -2.66 2.49
N VAL A 69 -5.98 -2.44 3.44
CA VAL A 69 -5.07 -3.48 3.96
C VAL A 69 -4.86 -3.35 5.47
N THR A 70 -4.40 -4.43 6.08
CA THR A 70 -3.90 -4.48 7.44
C THR A 70 -2.37 -4.48 7.45
N PRO A 71 -1.71 -4.11 8.56
CA PRO A 71 -0.25 -4.19 8.69
C PRO A 71 0.34 -5.60 8.56
N HIS A 72 -0.50 -6.63 8.51
CA HIS A 72 -0.12 -8.04 8.48
C HIS A 72 -0.41 -8.73 7.15
N ASN A 73 -0.81 -7.99 6.11
CA ASN A 73 -1.05 -8.58 4.79
C ASN A 73 0.25 -8.82 4.01
N GLY A 74 0.31 -9.96 3.31
CA GLY A 74 1.43 -10.34 2.47
C GLY A 74 2.77 -10.44 3.22
N THR A 75 3.87 -10.15 2.52
CA THR A 75 5.19 -10.07 3.16
C THR A 75 5.26 -8.81 4.00
N HIS A 76 5.29 -8.97 5.33
CA HIS A 76 5.25 -7.87 6.28
C HIS A 76 6.33 -8.01 7.37
N MET A 77 6.42 -6.99 8.22
CA MET A 77 7.31 -6.96 9.38
C MET A 77 6.51 -6.54 10.62
N ASP A 78 6.52 -7.41 11.63
CA ASP A 78 5.87 -7.12 12.90
C ASP A 78 6.76 -6.25 13.80
N ALA A 79 6.22 -5.12 14.24
CA ALA A 79 6.82 -4.35 15.32
C ALA A 79 6.57 -5.03 16.68
N PRO A 80 7.42 -4.81 17.71
CA PRO A 80 7.22 -5.42 19.04
C PRO A 80 5.84 -5.15 19.67
N LEU A 81 5.23 -4.01 19.38
CA LEU A 81 3.87 -3.66 19.84
C LEU A 81 2.77 -4.54 19.22
N ALA A 82 3.00 -5.08 18.01
CA ALA A 82 2.01 -5.88 17.28
C ALA A 82 1.60 -7.15 18.06
N LEU A 83 2.51 -7.69 18.88
CA LEU A 83 2.30 -8.86 19.70
C LEU A 83 2.28 -8.49 21.18
N GLN A 84 1.29 -7.70 21.61
CA GLN A 84 1.12 -7.37 23.03
C GLN A 84 0.51 -8.54 23.82
N LEU A 85 1.29 -9.61 24.04
CA LEU A 85 1.11 -10.51 25.18
C LEU A 85 1.75 -9.88 26.43
N ASP A 86 1.33 -8.67 26.79
CA ASP A 86 1.75 -8.05 28.03
C ASP A 86 0.56 -7.98 28.98
N HIS A 87 0.65 -8.79 30.03
CA HIS A 87 -0.30 -8.83 31.14
C HIS A 87 -0.36 -7.48 31.90
N GLN A 88 0.59 -6.55 31.68
CA GLN A 88 0.73 -5.28 32.40
C GLN A 88 0.09 -4.05 31.72
N ARG A 89 -0.09 -4.02 30.39
CA ARG A 89 -0.70 -2.85 29.71
C ARG A 89 -2.23 -2.79 29.73
N ARG A 90 -2.94 -3.84 30.16
CA ARG A 90 -4.41 -3.82 30.30
C ARG A 90 -4.91 -2.86 31.40
N ARG A 91 -4.04 -2.28 32.22
CA ARG A 91 -4.44 -1.46 33.37
C ARG A 91 -4.75 0.00 33.05
N THR A 92 -4.21 0.58 31.98
CA THR A 92 -4.36 2.02 31.76
C THR A 92 -5.41 2.38 30.72
N GLY A 93 -5.83 1.47 29.83
CA GLY A 93 -7.01 1.66 28.96
C GLY A 93 -7.05 2.97 28.15
N VAL A 94 -5.94 3.68 28.02
CA VAL A 94 -5.88 5.01 27.43
C VAL A 94 -5.08 4.94 26.14
N TRP A 95 -5.81 5.12 25.05
CA TRP A 95 -5.29 5.37 23.72
C TRP A 95 -5.21 6.89 23.55
N HIS A 96 -4.02 7.47 23.72
CA HIS A 96 -3.80 8.83 23.24
C HIS A 96 -3.54 8.76 21.74
N ARG A 97 -4.55 9.19 20.95
CA ARG A 97 -4.34 9.70 19.60
C ARG A 97 -3.62 11.03 19.66
#